data_AF-A0A830EBT0-F1
#
_entry.id   AF-A0A830EBT0-F1
#
_cell.length_a   1.000
_cell.length_b   1.000
_cell.length_c   1.000
_cell.angle_alpha   90.00
_cell.angle_beta   90.00
_cell.angle_gamma   90.00
#
_symmetry.space_group_name_H-M   'P 1'
#
loop_
_entity.id
_entity.type
_entity.pdbx_description
1 polymer ?
#
loop_
_entity_poly.entity_id
_entity_poly.type
_entity_poly.pdbx_seq_one_letter_code
_entity_poly.pdbx_strand_id
1 'polypeptide(L)'
;MHNYNVIEALTEEYGSRLMKTLQQVCRCKHEYERNRELLRLLSINDRLSQCIKTKTPCNLGFIEVRTTRKFFGTQVVIVMNGRELSIDEFNKLISAAKFFKEWYENDCSIDIYMQPLIGADHYDQIKEFLVKNLDKLQTVCDGAIPSLSLNGLPIYVSNGIIKAMKELTRKA
;
A
#
# COMPACT_ATOMS: atom_id res chain seq x y z
N MET A 1 -5.45 -38.24 -21.99
CA MET A 1 -4.11 -37.77 -21.55
C MET A 1 -3.76 -36.36 -22.04
N HIS A 2 -4.06 -35.98 -23.29
CA HIS A 2 -3.71 -34.63 -23.81
C HIS A 2 -4.30 -33.44 -23.03
N ASN A 3 -5.59 -33.49 -22.65
CA ASN A 3 -6.25 -32.38 -21.95
C ASN A 3 -5.71 -32.12 -20.54
N TYR A 4 -5.17 -33.14 -19.87
CA TYR A 4 -4.64 -32.98 -18.52
C TYR A 4 -3.34 -32.16 -18.52
N ASN A 5 -2.46 -32.43 -19.48
CA ASN A 5 -1.19 -31.71 -19.64
C ASN A 5 -1.42 -30.23 -20.01
N VAL A 6 -2.48 -29.92 -20.77
CA VAL A 6 -2.82 -28.54 -21.12
C VAL A 6 -3.33 -27.76 -19.90
N ILE A 7 -4.20 -28.38 -19.08
CA ILE A 7 -4.71 -27.75 -17.85
C ILE A 7 -3.57 -27.50 -16.85
N GLU A 8 -2.64 -28.45 -16.72
CA GLU A 8 -1.47 -28.30 -15.86
C GLU A 8 -0.56 -27.18 -16.35
N ALA A 9 -0.22 -27.14 -17.64
CA ALA A 9 0.60 -26.07 -18.22
C ALA A 9 -0.03 -24.68 -18.04
N LEU A 10 -1.35 -24.55 -18.26
CA LEU A 10 -2.07 -23.30 -18.01
C LEU A 10 -2.07 -22.95 -16.52
N THR A 11 -2.26 -23.93 -15.64
CA THR A 11 -2.21 -23.71 -14.18
C THR A 11 -0.85 -23.17 -13.75
N GLU A 12 0.23 -23.71 -14.30
CA GLU A 12 1.60 -23.25 -14.05
C GLU A 12 1.81 -21.82 -14.53
N GLU A 13 1.37 -21.51 -15.76
CA GLU A 13 1.48 -20.17 -16.32
C GLU A 13 0.73 -19.14 -15.49
N TYR A 14 -0.56 -19.39 -15.20
CA TYR A 14 -1.36 -18.49 -14.38
C TYR A 14 -0.81 -18.38 -12.95
N GLY A 15 -0.36 -19.49 -12.35
CA GLY A 15 0.28 -19.48 -11.04
C GLY A 15 1.51 -18.57 -10.99
N SER A 16 2.37 -18.63 -12.00
CA SER A 16 3.56 -17.77 -12.10
C SER A 16 3.21 -16.29 -12.26
N ARG A 17 2.25 -15.97 -13.13
CA ARG A 17 1.78 -14.58 -13.35
C ARG A 17 1.11 -14.02 -12.09
N LEU A 18 0.23 -14.80 -11.47
CA LEU A 18 -0.49 -14.40 -10.25
C LEU A 18 0.44 -14.28 -9.05
N MET A 19 1.50 -15.09 -8.97
CA MET A 19 2.52 -14.91 -7.94
C MET A 19 3.17 -13.52 -8.03
N LYS A 20 3.49 -13.05 -9.24
CA LYS A 20 4.02 -11.67 -9.43
C LYS A 20 3.01 -10.61 -9.00
N THR A 21 1.74 -10.81 -9.33
CA THR A 21 0.64 -9.94 -8.87
C THR A 21 0.59 -9.87 -7.34
N LEU A 22 0.58 -11.02 -6.65
CA LEU A 22 0.53 -11.06 -5.18
C LEU A 22 1.79 -10.47 -4.54
N GLN A 23 2.97 -10.68 -5.13
CA GLN A 23 4.21 -10.06 -4.67
C GLN A 23 4.13 -8.52 -4.71
N GLN A 24 3.57 -7.95 -5.78
CA GLN A 24 3.38 -6.50 -5.88
C GLN A 24 2.35 -6.00 -4.85
N VAL A 25 1.25 -6.72 -4.64
CA VAL A 25 0.28 -6.40 -3.58
C VAL A 25 0.96 -6.39 -2.21
N CYS A 26 1.80 -7.38 -1.91
CA CYS A 26 2.51 -7.45 -0.63
C CYS A 26 3.57 -6.37 -0.46
N ARG A 27 4.31 -6.04 -1.53
CA ARG A 27 5.23 -4.90 -1.53
C ARG A 27 4.49 -3.60 -1.20
N CYS A 28 3.35 -3.36 -1.85
CA CYS A 28 2.53 -2.18 -1.60
C CYS A 28 1.99 -2.13 -0.17
N LYS A 29 1.44 -3.24 0.34
CA LYS A 29 1.01 -3.33 1.75
C LYS A 29 2.14 -2.99 2.72
N HIS A 30 3.31 -3.59 2.53
CA HIS A 30 4.45 -3.36 3.41
C HIS A 30 4.95 -1.90 3.38
N GLU A 31 5.06 -1.31 2.18
CA GLU A 31 5.45 0.09 2.05
C GLU A 31 4.41 1.03 2.65
N TYR A 32 3.11 0.73 2.52
CA TYR A 32 2.05 1.48 3.17
C TYR A 32 2.16 1.43 4.69
N GLU A 33 2.31 0.23 5.27
CA GLU A 33 2.44 0.04 6.71
C GLU A 33 3.66 0.77 7.27
N ARG A 34 4.80 0.67 6.58
CA ARG A 34 6.05 1.34 6.95
C ARG A 34 5.93 2.87 6.95
N ASN A 35 5.18 3.43 5.98
CA ASN A 35 5.09 4.88 5.77
C ASN A 35 3.74 5.47 6.21
N ARG A 36 2.92 4.72 6.95
CA ARG A 36 1.58 5.15 7.38
C ARG A 36 1.59 6.46 8.16
N GLU A 37 2.58 6.67 9.03
CA GLU A 37 2.72 7.91 9.79
C GLU A 37 3.02 9.11 8.88
N LEU A 38 3.79 8.93 7.80
CA LEU A 38 4.01 9.98 6.80
C LEU A 38 2.71 10.36 6.10
N LEU A 39 1.89 9.39 5.72
CA LEU A 39 0.57 9.67 5.12
C LEU A 39 -0.36 10.40 6.11
N ARG A 40 -0.28 10.06 7.40
CA ARG A 40 -1.04 10.75 8.44
C ARG A 40 -0.66 12.23 8.52
N LEU A 41 0.60 12.60 8.29
CA LEU A 41 1.03 14.01 8.23
C LEU A 41 0.27 14.82 7.19
N LEU A 42 -0.01 14.23 6.02
CA LEU A 42 -0.73 14.92 4.94
C LEU A 42 -2.14 15.32 5.37
N SER A 43 -2.81 14.49 6.17
CA SER A 43 -4.18 14.77 6.64
C SER A 43 -4.29 15.98 7.56
N ILE A 44 -3.20 16.38 8.22
CA ILE A 44 -3.16 17.49 9.17
C ILE A 44 -2.31 18.67 8.69
N ASN A 45 -1.69 18.57 7.51
CA ASN A 45 -0.75 19.54 6.98
C ASN A 45 -1.32 20.96 6.94
N ASP A 46 -2.57 21.13 6.50
CA ASP A 46 -3.17 22.45 6.32
C ASP A 46 -3.45 23.13 7.67
N ARG A 47 -3.97 22.39 8.64
CA ARG A 47 -4.21 22.88 10.01
C ARG A 47 -2.88 23.23 10.69
N LEU A 48 -1.87 22.39 10.50
CA LEU A 48 -0.55 22.61 11.07
C LEU A 48 0.15 23.84 10.47
N SER A 49 0.07 23.99 9.14
CA SER A 49 0.58 25.17 8.42
C SER A 49 -0.10 26.45 8.90
N GLN A 50 -1.41 26.39 9.18
CA GLN A 50 -2.14 27.51 9.77
C GLN A 50 -1.60 27.86 11.16
N CYS A 51 -1.42 26.90 12.07
CA CYS A 51 -0.87 27.15 13.41
C CYS A 51 0.52 27.80 13.36
N ILE A 52 1.39 27.30 12.48
CA ILE A 52 2.75 27.83 12.29
C ILE A 52 2.68 29.28 11.78
N LYS A 53 1.83 29.54 10.76
CA LYS A 53 1.68 30.87 10.15
C LYS A 53 1.11 31.89 11.12
N THR A 54 0.12 31.51 11.93
CA THR A 54 -0.50 32.40 12.94
C THR A 54 0.30 32.46 14.25
N LYS A 55 1.39 31.69 14.36
CA LYS A 55 2.19 31.54 15.58
C LYS A 55 1.30 31.23 16.79
N THR A 56 0.34 30.34 16.59
CA THR A 56 -0.60 29.91 17.63
C THR A 56 -0.26 28.48 18.02
N PRO A 57 -0.12 28.17 19.33
CA PRO A 57 0.12 26.80 19.75
C PRO A 57 -1.09 25.93 19.42
N CYS A 58 -0.84 24.69 19.00
CA CYS A 58 -1.91 23.74 18.70
C CYS A 58 -1.45 22.29 18.89
N ASN A 59 -2.37 21.41 19.29
CA ASN A 59 -2.12 19.99 19.45
C ASN A 59 -3.01 19.21 18.47
N LEU A 60 -2.37 18.48 17.55
CA LEU A 60 -3.00 17.67 16.50
C LEU A 60 -2.81 16.17 16.77
N GLY A 61 -2.61 15.79 18.04
CA GLY A 61 -2.41 14.43 18.50
C GLY A 61 -0.93 14.07 18.55
N PHE A 62 -0.39 13.55 17.44
CA PHE A 62 1.00 13.10 17.35
C PHE A 62 1.98 14.24 16.98
N ILE A 63 1.44 15.42 16.65
CA ILE A 63 2.17 16.66 16.45
C ILE A 63 1.61 17.76 17.33
N GLU A 64 2.52 18.51 17.95
CA GLU A 64 2.24 19.70 18.73
C GLU A 64 3.05 20.88 18.17
N VAL A 65 2.40 22.04 18.01
CA VAL A 65 3.07 23.31 17.75
C VAL A 65 3.15 24.05 19.07
N ARG A 66 4.37 24.34 19.50
CA ARG A 66 4.66 25.16 20.68
C ARG A 66 5.18 26.52 20.23
N THR A 67 4.86 27.54 21.00
CA THR A 67 5.33 28.90 20.74
C THR A 67 5.97 29.48 21.97
N THR A 68 7.22 29.92 21.86
CA THR A 68 7.98 30.52 22.95
C THR A 68 8.27 31.97 22.62
N ARG A 69 7.96 32.88 23.55
CA ARG A 69 8.33 34.29 23.42
C ARG A 69 9.83 34.44 23.73
N LYS A 70 10.57 35.02 22.78
CA LYS A 70 11.97 35.42 22.92
C LYS A 70 12.08 36.94 22.81
N PHE A 71 13.23 37.49 23.25
CA PHE A 71 13.53 38.92 23.24
C PHE A 71 13.29 39.61 21.87
N PHE A 72 13.52 38.90 20.75
CA PHE A 72 13.34 39.42 19.39
C PHE A 72 12.12 38.83 18.64
N GLY A 73 11.16 38.22 19.34
CA GLY A 73 9.92 37.75 18.73
C GLY A 73 9.43 36.39 19.24
N THR A 74 8.41 35.85 18.56
CA THR A 74 7.85 34.54 18.89
C THR A 74 8.52 33.46 18.05
N GLN A 75 9.14 32.48 18.72
CA GLN A 75 9.68 31.28 18.09
C GLN A 75 8.61 30.18 18.07
N VAL A 76 8.51 29.48 16.94
CA VAL A 76 7.66 28.29 16.78
C VAL A 76 8.55 27.05 16.85
N VAL A 77 8.12 26.06 17.63
CA VAL A 77 8.77 24.74 17.76
C VAL A 77 7.73 23.70 17.41
N ILE A 78 8.07 22.77 16.52
CA ILE A 78 7.19 21.65 16.14
C ILE A 78 7.69 20.44 16.92
N VAL A 79 6.80 19.77 17.64
CA VAL A 79 7.11 18.53 18.37
C VAL A 79 6.33 17.41 17.72
N MET A 80 7.02 16.40 17.21
CA MET A 80 6.42 15.20 16.63
C MET A 80 6.87 13.97 17.40
N ASN A 81 5.93 13.21 17.97
CA ASN A 81 6.22 12.04 18.80
C ASN A 81 7.27 12.31 19.90
N GLY A 82 7.18 13.48 20.55
CA GLY A 82 8.11 13.90 21.61
C GLY A 82 9.46 14.43 21.13
N ARG A 83 9.74 14.42 19.82
CA ARG A 83 10.95 14.99 19.22
C ARG A 83 10.70 16.39 18.67
N GLU A 84 11.53 17.35 19.04
CA GLU A 84 11.52 18.67 18.43
C GLU A 84 12.06 18.62 16.99
N LEU A 85 11.36 19.28 16.09
CA LEU A 85 11.68 19.44 14.69
C LEU A 85 11.75 20.92 14.34
N SER A 86 12.74 21.26 13.54
CA SER A 86 12.79 22.54 12.85
C SER A 86 11.73 22.61 11.74
N ILE A 87 11.40 23.83 11.30
CA ILE A 87 10.48 24.05 10.18
C ILE A 87 11.02 23.40 8.89
N ASP A 88 12.34 23.40 8.68
CA ASP A 88 12.98 22.77 7.52
C ASP A 88 12.83 21.24 7.53
N GLU A 89 13.11 20.59 8.67
CA GLU A 89 12.88 19.14 8.83
C GLU A 89 11.42 18.77 8.62
N PHE A 90 10.50 19.57 9.14
CA PHE A 90 9.07 19.37 8.93
C PHE A 90 8.69 19.49 7.44
N ASN A 91 9.16 20.51 6.74
CA ASN A 91 8.91 20.67 5.31
C ASN A 91 9.46 19.50 4.49
N LYS A 92 10.64 18.98 4.85
CA LYS A 92 11.22 17.78 4.22
C LYS A 92 10.33 16.56 4.43
N LEU A 93 9.78 16.36 5.63
CA LEU A 93 8.86 15.26 5.92
C LEU A 93 7.55 15.37 5.12
N ILE A 94 6.99 16.57 4.97
CA ILE A 94 5.79 16.78 4.15
C ILE A 94 6.08 16.49 2.67
N SER A 95 7.21 16.95 2.15
CA SER A 95 7.62 16.65 0.77
C SER A 95 7.81 15.15 0.55
N ALA A 96 8.46 14.46 1.48
CA ALA A 96 8.61 13.00 1.43
C ALA A 96 7.26 12.29 1.48
N ALA A 97 6.34 12.75 2.33
CA ALA A 97 4.99 12.19 2.42
C ALA A 97 4.20 12.38 1.12
N LYS A 98 4.28 13.55 0.47
CA LYS A 98 3.62 13.80 -0.83
C LYS A 98 4.19 12.90 -1.93
N PHE A 99 5.50 12.80 -2.02
CA PHE A 99 6.17 11.93 -2.98
C PHE A 99 5.77 10.46 -2.78
N PHE A 100 5.76 10.00 -1.51
CA PHE A 100 5.32 8.65 -1.19
C PHE A 100 3.85 8.41 -1.57
N LYS A 101 2.97 9.38 -1.28
CA LYS A 101 1.56 9.28 -1.65
C LYS A 101 1.38 9.14 -3.17
N GLU A 102 2.06 9.99 -3.94
CA GLU A 102 2.00 9.95 -5.41
C GLU A 102 2.54 8.62 -5.95
N TRP A 103 3.70 8.18 -5.46
CA TRP A 103 4.25 6.87 -5.79
C TRP A 103 3.26 5.74 -5.49
N TYR A 104 2.66 5.74 -4.30
CA TYR A 104 1.72 4.71 -3.87
C TYR A 104 0.46 4.70 -4.73
N GLU A 105 -0.13 5.88 -5.01
CA GLU A 105 -1.31 5.99 -5.86
C GLU A 105 -1.04 5.52 -7.30
N ASN A 106 0.17 5.74 -7.82
CA ASN A 106 0.57 5.31 -9.15
C ASN A 106 0.90 3.81 -9.22
N ASP A 107 1.70 3.29 -8.28
CA ASP A 107 2.29 1.95 -8.35
C ASP A 107 1.51 0.86 -7.58
N CYS A 108 0.53 1.26 -6.75
CA CYS A 108 -0.26 0.36 -5.90
C CYS A 108 -1.75 0.37 -6.28
N SER A 109 -2.04 0.44 -7.58
CA SER A 109 -3.38 0.34 -8.14
C SER A 109 -3.67 -1.06 -8.72
N ILE A 110 -4.96 -1.38 -8.89
CA ILE A 110 -5.41 -2.63 -9.51
C ILE A 110 -4.79 -2.81 -10.90
N ASP A 111 -4.70 -1.74 -11.70
CA ASP A 111 -4.15 -1.81 -13.05
C ASP A 111 -2.67 -2.18 -13.05
N ILE A 112 -1.90 -1.69 -12.08
CA ILE A 112 -0.50 -2.09 -11.90
C ILE A 112 -0.39 -3.55 -11.45
N TYR A 113 -1.23 -3.97 -10.50
CA TYR A 113 -1.26 -5.37 -10.05
C TYR A 113 -1.59 -6.35 -11.17
N MET A 114 -2.36 -5.91 -12.16
CA MET A 114 -2.77 -6.72 -13.31
C MET A 114 -1.75 -6.74 -14.45
N GLN A 115 -0.68 -5.94 -14.43
CA GLN A 115 0.34 -5.93 -15.50
C GLN A 115 0.91 -7.33 -15.85
N PRO A 116 1.22 -8.23 -14.90
CA PRO A 116 1.70 -9.58 -15.22
C PRO A 116 0.69 -10.45 -16.00
N LEU A 117 -0.58 -10.07 -16.00
CA LEU A 117 -1.67 -10.80 -16.63
C LEU A 117 -2.05 -10.21 -17.99
N ILE A 118 -1.38 -9.16 -18.47
CA ILE A 118 -1.63 -8.62 -19.82
C ILE A 118 -1.50 -9.73 -20.86
N GLY A 119 -2.50 -9.81 -21.76
CA GLY A 119 -2.59 -10.83 -22.80
C GLY A 119 -3.13 -12.18 -22.32
N ALA A 120 -3.60 -12.31 -21.08
CA ALA A 120 -4.29 -13.51 -20.60
C ALA A 120 -5.77 -13.53 -21.00
N ASP A 121 -6.29 -14.69 -21.40
CA ASP A 121 -7.66 -14.86 -21.90
C ASP A 121 -8.77 -14.45 -20.92
N HIS A 122 -8.49 -14.48 -19.60
CA HIS A 122 -9.46 -14.16 -18.55
C HIS A 122 -9.12 -12.89 -17.78
N TYR A 123 -8.40 -11.96 -18.43
CA TYR A 123 -7.90 -10.74 -17.80
C TYR A 123 -8.97 -9.98 -17.00
N ASP A 124 -10.13 -9.70 -17.60
CA ASP A 124 -11.20 -8.92 -16.96
C ASP A 124 -11.84 -9.65 -15.79
N GLN A 125 -12.07 -10.96 -15.92
CA GLN A 125 -12.61 -11.79 -14.84
C GLN A 125 -11.64 -11.83 -13.64
N ILE A 126 -10.33 -11.92 -13.91
CA ILE A 126 -9.30 -11.90 -12.88
C ILE A 126 -9.19 -10.50 -12.25
N LYS A 127 -9.31 -9.43 -13.05
CA LYS A 127 -9.35 -8.05 -12.53
C LYS A 127 -10.52 -7.85 -11.58
N GLU A 128 -11.73 -8.27 -11.98
CA GLU A 128 -12.90 -8.22 -11.10
C GLU A 128 -12.71 -9.03 -9.83
N PHE A 129 -12.16 -10.25 -9.95
CA PHE A 129 -11.84 -11.08 -8.81
C PHE A 129 -10.87 -10.37 -7.86
N LEU A 130 -9.80 -9.76 -8.38
CA LEU A 130 -8.82 -9.03 -7.60
C LEU A 130 -9.45 -7.83 -6.89
N VAL A 131 -10.25 -7.01 -7.58
CA VAL A 131 -10.98 -5.87 -6.99
C VAL A 131 -11.86 -6.33 -5.82
N LYS A 132 -12.63 -7.41 -6.00
CA LYS A 132 -13.57 -7.91 -4.99
C LYS A 132 -12.87 -8.54 -3.78
N ASN A 133 -11.63 -9.01 -3.94
CA ASN A 133 -10.95 -9.81 -2.92
C ASN A 133 -9.62 -9.21 -2.43
N LEU A 134 -9.24 -7.99 -2.85
CA LEU A 134 -7.92 -7.40 -2.56
C LEU A 134 -7.60 -7.40 -1.06
N ASP A 135 -8.52 -6.93 -0.23
CA ASP A 135 -8.34 -6.87 1.23
C ASP A 135 -8.08 -8.25 1.86
N LYS A 136 -8.74 -9.29 1.34
CA LYS A 136 -8.51 -10.67 1.80
C LYS A 136 -7.18 -11.21 1.27
N LEU A 137 -6.85 -10.92 0.02
CA LEU A 137 -5.59 -11.33 -0.61
C LEU A 137 -4.37 -10.72 0.07
N GLN A 138 -4.51 -9.52 0.67
CA GLN A 138 -3.45 -8.91 1.47
C GLN A 138 -3.04 -9.74 2.69
N THR A 139 -3.90 -10.63 3.20
CA THR A 139 -3.54 -11.55 4.31
C THR A 139 -2.51 -12.61 3.92
N VAL A 140 -2.36 -12.88 2.61
CA VAL A 140 -1.30 -13.76 2.07
C VAL A 140 0.08 -13.19 2.38
N CYS A 141 0.21 -11.87 2.45
CA CYS A 141 1.45 -11.18 2.79
C CYS A 141 1.89 -11.41 4.24
N ASP A 142 0.95 -11.81 5.10
CA ASP A 142 1.19 -12.12 6.51
C ASP A 142 1.24 -13.64 6.77
N GLY A 143 1.42 -14.45 5.71
CA GLY A 143 1.51 -15.90 5.81
C GLY A 143 0.16 -16.63 5.91
N ALA A 144 -0.97 -15.93 5.83
CA ALA A 144 -2.29 -16.54 5.93
C ALA A 144 -2.89 -16.87 4.55
N ILE A 145 -3.55 -18.03 4.41
CA ILE A 145 -4.27 -18.38 3.18
C ILE A 145 -5.75 -18.02 3.34
N PRO A 146 -6.26 -16.98 2.64
CA PRO A 146 -7.65 -16.56 2.77
C PRO A 146 -8.62 -17.56 2.12
N SER A 147 -9.82 -17.65 2.67
CA SER A 147 -10.94 -18.33 2.02
C SER A 147 -11.56 -17.41 0.97
N LEU A 148 -11.35 -17.74 -0.31
CA LEU A 148 -11.83 -16.96 -1.46
C LEU A 148 -12.89 -17.74 -2.24
N SER A 149 -13.92 -17.04 -2.71
CA SER A 149 -14.84 -17.60 -3.70
C SER A 149 -14.18 -17.51 -5.07
N LEU A 150 -13.78 -18.65 -5.62
CA LEU A 150 -13.24 -18.76 -6.98
C LEU A 150 -14.32 -19.11 -8.01
N ASN A 151 -15.58 -19.10 -7.59
CA ASN A 151 -16.73 -19.41 -8.44
C ASN A 151 -16.78 -18.42 -9.62
N GLY A 152 -16.86 -18.95 -10.84
CA GLY A 152 -16.90 -18.15 -12.08
C GLY A 152 -15.54 -17.96 -12.75
N LEU A 153 -14.44 -18.39 -12.13
CA LEU A 153 -13.13 -18.47 -12.80
C LEU A 153 -12.92 -19.86 -13.42
N PRO A 154 -12.21 -19.95 -14.56
CA PRO A 154 -11.78 -21.24 -15.10
C PRO A 154 -10.94 -22.02 -14.09
N ILE A 155 -10.99 -23.36 -14.17
CA ILE A 155 -10.33 -24.24 -13.19
C ILE A 155 -8.82 -24.03 -13.12
N TYR A 156 -8.14 -23.83 -14.26
CA TYR A 156 -6.70 -23.58 -14.30
C TYR A 156 -6.32 -22.21 -13.72
N VAL A 157 -7.18 -21.20 -13.87
CA VAL A 157 -6.99 -19.88 -13.22
C VAL A 157 -7.15 -20.03 -11.72
N SER A 158 -8.22 -20.71 -11.28
CA SER A 158 -8.50 -20.96 -9.86
C SER A 158 -7.36 -21.73 -9.19
N ASN A 159 -6.88 -22.80 -9.85
CA ASN A 159 -5.73 -23.57 -9.38
C ASN A 159 -4.46 -22.72 -9.36
N GLY A 160 -4.26 -21.87 -10.37
CA GLY A 160 -3.15 -20.92 -10.42
C GLY A 160 -3.16 -19.94 -9.23
N ILE A 161 -4.32 -19.38 -8.87
CA ILE A 161 -4.48 -18.50 -7.70
C ILE A 161 -4.11 -19.26 -6.41
N ILE A 162 -4.67 -20.45 -6.22
CA ILE A 162 -4.38 -21.28 -5.03
C ILE A 162 -2.89 -21.60 -4.95
N LYS A 163 -2.28 -21.96 -6.08
CA LYS A 163 -0.85 -22.25 -6.17
C LYS A 163 -0.01 -21.02 -5.78
N ALA A 164 -0.29 -19.87 -6.38
CA ALA A 164 0.41 -18.63 -6.09
C ALA A 164 0.34 -18.25 -4.60
N MET A 165 -0.84 -18.35 -3.98
CA MET A 165 -1.00 -18.07 -2.54
C MET A 165 -0.18 -19.03 -1.67
N LYS A 166 -0.20 -20.33 -1.97
CA LYS A 166 0.57 -21.35 -1.23
C LYS A 166 2.08 -21.14 -1.37
N GLU A 167 2.55 -20.80 -2.56
CA GLU A 167 3.97 -20.57 -2.80
C GLU A 167 4.48 -19.32 -2.09
N LEU A 168 3.68 -18.26 -2.06
CA LEU A 168 4.05 -17.01 -1.41
C LEU A 168 4.05 -17.16 0.12
N THR A 169 3.04 -17.81 0.69
CA THR A 169 2.98 -18.09 2.14
C THR A 169 4.08 -19.04 2.62
N ARG A 170 4.55 -19.98 1.81
CA ARG A 170 5.69 -20.84 2.17
C ARG A 170 7.02 -20.06 2.25
N LYS A 171 7.11 -18.90 1.59
CA LYS A 171 8.33 -18.07 1.53
C LYS A 171 8.29 -16.90 2.53
N ALA A 172 7.14 -16.62 3.14
CA ALA A 172 6.96 -15.60 4.17
C ALA A 172 7.35 -16.16 5.54
#